data_AF-A0A955V8C8-F1
#
_entry.id   AF-A0A955V8C8-F1
#
_cell.length_a   1.000
_cell.length_b   1.000
_cell.length_c   1.000
_cell.angle_alpha   90.00
_cell.angle_beta   90.00
_cell.angle_gamma   90.00
#
_symmetry.space_group_name_H-M   'P 1'
#
loop_
_entity.id
_entity.type
_entity.pdbx_description
1 polymer ?
#
loop_
_entity_poly.entity_id
_entity_poly.type
_entity_poly.pdbx_seq_one_letter_code
_entity_poly.pdbx_strand_id
1 'polypeptide(L)'
;MWRNSIAVSALVLALAGGACGGDGGGNDVVAPLSPDAALRAAALLGSCVDDGAVSFLETLYFPYPENVLLSLRDAADCLAASDDGCAAVPRCLPIRFVTGDCVEGCIGDRIVICGDGGGHSIALPAGFSCDGAGGITVPGAPRCDGATFVQRCDGDRPVKCQGDGFEIPQGSCADAGFACVAPGGEAQAVCQGTGGACQGSSYGQGWLEGTCLDADTLETCVRDGRHVQRCADVGVGFTCQARGPGISFCGLGTECDPRQDSGDGNGARCDGDAIVVCNAGRLDHLECKTLGFAACAEVAGIPYCTPGPFPGFTP
;
A
#
# COMPACT_ATOMS: atom_id res chain seq x y z
N MET A 1 13.08 -14.55 -11.38
CA MET A 1 12.26 -13.37 -11.74
C MET A 1 11.05 -13.15 -10.82
N TRP A 2 11.01 -13.71 -9.61
CA TRP A 2 9.94 -13.50 -8.60
C TRP A 2 10.45 -12.80 -7.32
N ARG A 3 11.65 -12.22 -7.37
CA ARG A 3 12.31 -11.61 -6.20
C ARG A 3 11.97 -10.12 -6.01
N ASN A 4 11.55 -9.41 -7.04
CA ASN A 4 11.27 -7.98 -6.94
C ASN A 4 9.90 -7.67 -6.31
N SER A 5 8.91 -8.58 -6.40
CA SER A 5 7.62 -8.42 -5.70
C SER A 5 7.76 -8.46 -4.16
N ILE A 6 8.85 -9.02 -3.63
CA ILE A 6 9.17 -8.99 -2.19
C ILE A 6 9.72 -7.62 -1.78
N ALA A 7 10.39 -6.90 -2.69
CA ALA A 7 10.98 -5.59 -2.41
C ALA A 7 9.92 -4.52 -2.13
N VAL A 8 8.70 -4.70 -2.64
CA VAL A 8 7.59 -3.76 -2.49
C VAL A 8 6.79 -4.06 -1.22
N SER A 9 6.65 -5.35 -0.90
CA SER A 9 6.26 -5.73 0.46
C SER A 9 7.25 -5.18 1.49
N ALA A 10 8.55 -5.06 1.16
CA ALA A 10 9.54 -4.39 2.01
C ALA A 10 9.50 -2.84 1.93
N LEU A 11 9.12 -2.25 0.79
CA LEU A 11 8.92 -0.81 0.56
C LEU A 11 7.85 -0.22 1.49
N VAL A 12 6.84 -1.02 1.84
CA VAL A 12 5.68 -0.60 2.66
C VAL A 12 5.91 -0.84 4.16
N LEU A 13 7.11 -1.29 4.55
CA LEU A 13 7.45 -1.80 5.89
C LEU A 13 8.40 -0.88 6.69
N ALA A 14 8.57 0.40 6.34
CA ALA A 14 9.25 1.38 7.21
C ALA A 14 8.74 2.83 7.02
N LEU A 15 8.15 3.46 8.09
CA LEU A 15 7.78 4.89 8.32
C LEU A 15 6.38 5.23 8.91
N ALA A 16 6.24 5.34 10.24
CA ALA A 16 5.20 6.18 10.86
C ALA A 16 5.84 7.30 11.67
N GLY A 17 5.29 8.52 11.57
CA GLY A 17 5.61 9.62 12.48
C GLY A 17 6.50 10.70 11.87
N GLY A 18 5.97 11.44 10.90
CA GLY A 18 6.63 12.60 10.31
C GLY A 18 5.68 13.48 9.52
N ALA A 19 4.46 13.71 10.02
CA ALA A 19 3.59 14.72 9.42
C ALA A 19 4.22 16.10 9.59
N CYS A 20 4.20 16.87 8.51
CA CYS A 20 4.37 18.32 8.53
C CYS A 20 3.42 18.93 9.58
N GLY A 21 3.97 19.37 10.72
CA GLY A 21 3.37 20.28 11.70
C GLY A 21 1.85 20.24 11.87
N GLY A 22 1.34 19.24 12.58
CA GLY A 22 -0.03 19.21 13.10
C GLY A 22 -0.05 18.65 14.52
N ASP A 23 0.01 19.53 15.52
CA ASP A 23 -0.17 19.16 16.93
C ASP A 23 -1.64 18.77 17.17
N GLY A 24 -1.93 17.48 17.33
CA GLY A 24 -3.26 17.03 17.78
C GLY A 24 -3.50 15.53 17.65
N GLY A 25 -3.21 14.76 18.70
CA GLY A 25 -3.53 13.34 18.81
C GLY A 25 -5.03 13.09 19.05
N GLY A 26 -5.86 13.38 18.04
CA GLY A 26 -7.22 12.87 17.92
C GLY A 26 -7.24 11.67 16.97
N ASN A 27 -8.12 10.71 17.21
CA ASN A 27 -8.50 9.69 16.22
C ASN A 27 -9.27 10.37 15.08
N ASP A 28 -8.60 11.25 14.35
CA ASP A 28 -9.17 11.89 13.18
C ASP A 28 -9.40 10.77 12.17
N VAL A 29 -10.68 10.42 12.02
CA VAL A 29 -11.14 9.52 10.98
C VAL A 29 -10.52 9.99 9.68
N VAL A 30 -9.61 9.19 9.12
CA VAL A 30 -8.87 9.57 7.92
C VAL A 30 -9.88 9.90 6.84
N ALA A 31 -9.90 11.16 6.40
CA ALA A 31 -10.88 11.63 5.44
C ALA A 31 -10.88 10.72 4.19
N PRO A 32 -12.06 10.36 3.64
CA PRO A 32 -12.14 9.57 2.42
C PRO A 32 -11.28 10.18 1.31
N LEU A 33 -10.47 9.36 0.65
CA LEU A 33 -9.57 9.82 -0.39
C LEU A 33 -10.37 10.22 -1.65
N SER A 34 -9.98 11.33 -2.29
CA SER A 34 -10.52 11.70 -3.60
C SER A 34 -10.04 10.71 -4.66
N PRO A 35 -10.94 10.10 -5.47
CA PRO A 35 -10.52 9.13 -6.46
C PRO A 35 -9.54 9.65 -7.50
N ASP A 36 -9.69 10.92 -7.89
CA ASP A 36 -8.81 11.56 -8.86
C ASP A 36 -7.43 11.83 -8.24
N ALA A 37 -7.38 12.19 -6.96
CA ALA A 37 -6.13 12.37 -6.24
C ALA A 37 -5.39 11.02 -6.06
N ALA A 38 -6.14 9.97 -5.68
CA ALA A 38 -5.61 8.61 -5.56
C ALA A 38 -5.00 8.13 -6.88
N LEU A 39 -5.72 8.29 -8.00
CA LEU A 39 -5.26 7.91 -9.33
C LEU A 39 -3.99 8.67 -9.74
N ARG A 40 -3.96 10.00 -9.54
CA ARG A 40 -2.78 10.81 -9.87
C ARG A 40 -1.57 10.41 -9.04
N ALA A 41 -1.74 10.24 -7.73
CA ALA A 41 -0.66 9.81 -6.83
C ALA A 41 -0.15 8.41 -7.20
N ALA A 42 -1.05 7.46 -7.43
CA ALA A 42 -0.71 6.08 -7.78
C ALA A 42 -0.01 5.97 -9.14
N ALA A 43 -0.47 6.70 -10.15
CA ALA A 43 0.18 6.72 -11.46
C ALA A 43 1.57 7.36 -11.41
N LEU A 44 1.75 8.41 -10.63
CA LEU A 44 3.06 9.03 -10.40
C LEU A 44 4.00 8.02 -9.69
N LEU A 45 3.57 7.40 -8.59
CA LEU A 45 4.37 6.41 -7.86
C LEU A 45 4.69 5.19 -8.71
N GLY A 46 3.69 4.63 -9.41
CA GLY A 46 3.83 3.50 -10.31
C GLY A 46 4.86 3.75 -11.41
N SER A 47 4.92 4.99 -11.91
CA SER A 47 5.89 5.41 -12.93
C SER A 47 7.30 5.65 -12.39
N CYS A 48 7.46 5.83 -11.07
CA CYS A 48 8.72 6.20 -10.45
C CYS A 48 9.35 5.13 -9.56
N VAL A 49 8.56 4.19 -9.02
CA VAL A 49 8.98 3.25 -7.97
C VAL A 49 8.80 1.76 -8.37
N ASP A 50 8.31 1.49 -9.60
CA ASP A 50 8.34 0.18 -10.27
C ASP A 50 7.33 -0.89 -9.81
N ASP A 51 6.03 -0.52 -9.75
CA ASP A 51 4.91 -1.47 -9.52
C ASP A 51 3.66 -1.22 -10.38
N GLY A 52 3.70 -0.21 -11.24
CA GLY A 52 2.52 0.26 -11.95
C GLY A 52 1.48 0.92 -11.03
N ALA A 53 0.49 1.57 -11.64
CA ALA A 53 -0.48 2.39 -10.90
C ALA A 53 -1.46 1.56 -10.04
N VAL A 54 -1.78 0.33 -10.44
CA VAL A 54 -2.84 -0.47 -9.79
C VAL A 54 -2.44 -0.88 -8.37
N SER A 55 -1.20 -1.36 -8.19
CA SER A 55 -0.65 -1.73 -6.88
C SER A 55 -0.69 -0.56 -5.87
N PHE A 56 -0.34 0.65 -6.33
CA PHE A 56 -0.41 1.84 -5.48
C PHE A 56 -1.85 2.29 -5.20
N LEU A 57 -2.78 2.14 -6.16
CA LEU A 57 -4.20 2.41 -5.92
C LEU A 57 -4.78 1.50 -4.85
N GLU A 58 -4.48 0.20 -4.90
CA GLU A 58 -4.89 -0.75 -3.87
C GLU A 58 -4.37 -0.31 -2.50
N THR A 59 -3.09 0.05 -2.42
CA THR A 59 -2.46 0.49 -1.16
C THR A 59 -3.08 1.80 -0.62
N LEU A 60 -3.47 2.73 -1.50
CA LEU A 60 -4.07 4.00 -1.11
C LEU A 60 -5.49 3.87 -0.58
N TYR A 61 -6.32 3.05 -1.23
CA TYR A 61 -7.71 2.85 -0.80
C TYR A 61 -7.83 1.87 0.36
N PHE A 62 -6.98 0.84 0.36
CA PHE A 62 -7.07 -0.29 1.28
C PHE A 62 -5.74 -0.51 1.99
N PRO A 63 -5.28 0.48 2.79
CA PRO A 63 -4.03 0.36 3.51
C PRO A 63 -4.10 -0.82 4.47
N TYR A 64 -3.08 -1.67 4.45
CA TYR A 64 -3.00 -2.74 5.44
C TYR A 64 -2.81 -2.12 6.83
N PRO A 65 -3.64 -2.45 7.85
CA PRO A 65 -3.51 -1.86 9.19
C PRO A 65 -2.21 -2.30 9.87
N GLU A 66 -1.62 -3.41 9.41
CA GLU A 66 -0.32 -3.88 9.86
C GLU A 66 0.83 -3.05 9.26
N ASN A 67 0.58 -2.33 8.17
CA ASN A 67 1.54 -1.45 7.53
C ASN A 67 1.46 -0.06 8.16
N VAL A 68 2.06 0.08 9.35
CA VAL A 68 2.15 1.36 10.09
C VAL A 68 2.96 2.41 9.35
N LEU A 69 3.58 2.01 8.24
CA LEU A 69 4.93 2.42 7.93
C LEU A 69 5.03 3.23 6.63
N LEU A 70 3.93 3.67 6.06
CA LEU A 70 3.86 4.84 5.19
C LEU A 70 2.39 5.07 4.97
N SER A 71 1.82 6.11 5.56
CA SER A 71 0.52 6.57 5.08
C SER A 71 0.76 7.24 3.73
N LEU A 72 0.82 6.44 2.66
CA LEU A 72 0.81 6.95 1.29
C LEU A 72 -0.38 7.89 1.08
N ARG A 73 -1.45 7.68 1.85
CA ARG A 73 -2.63 8.54 1.90
C ARG A 73 -2.34 9.96 2.37
N ASP A 74 -1.44 10.15 3.34
CA ASP A 74 -1.02 11.48 3.80
C ASP A 74 -0.22 12.23 2.72
N ALA A 75 0.55 11.50 1.91
CA ALA A 75 1.31 12.05 0.81
C ALA A 75 0.49 12.18 -0.49
N ALA A 76 -0.67 11.55 -0.57
CA ALA A 76 -1.46 11.45 -1.80
C ALA A 76 -1.83 12.84 -2.33
N ASP A 77 -2.22 13.78 -1.46
CA ASP A 77 -2.56 15.15 -1.87
C ASP A 77 -1.33 15.90 -2.43
N CYS A 78 -0.17 15.76 -1.79
CA CYS A 78 1.08 16.36 -2.29
C CYS A 78 1.46 15.79 -3.65
N LEU A 79 1.39 14.46 -3.81
CA LEU A 79 1.71 13.77 -5.06
C LEU A 79 0.70 14.11 -6.16
N ALA A 80 -0.59 14.14 -5.84
CA ALA A 80 -1.66 14.44 -6.78
C ALA A 80 -1.62 15.88 -7.29
N ALA A 81 -1.20 16.83 -6.45
CA ALA A 81 -1.01 18.23 -6.80
C ALA A 81 0.27 18.48 -7.63
N SER A 82 1.12 17.46 -7.80
CA SER A 82 2.39 17.56 -8.50
C SER A 82 2.26 17.42 -10.01
N ASP A 83 3.14 18.13 -10.73
CA ASP A 83 3.27 18.11 -12.20
C ASP A 83 4.74 18.06 -12.66
N ASP A 84 5.66 17.71 -11.76
CA ASP A 84 7.11 17.65 -11.98
C ASP A 84 7.64 16.20 -12.07
N GLY A 85 6.77 15.25 -12.42
CA GLY A 85 7.11 13.84 -12.62
C GLY A 85 7.71 13.21 -11.36
N CYS A 86 8.79 12.47 -11.54
CA CYS A 86 9.44 11.79 -10.41
C CYS A 86 10.16 12.71 -9.42
N ALA A 87 10.31 14.00 -9.72
CA ALA A 87 10.82 14.97 -8.74
C ALA A 87 9.85 15.16 -7.55
N ALA A 88 8.55 14.88 -7.75
CA ALA A 88 7.54 14.91 -6.71
C ALA A 88 7.81 13.91 -5.58
N VAL A 89 8.29 12.71 -5.93
CA VAL A 89 8.44 11.59 -4.99
C VAL A 89 9.33 11.97 -3.81
N PRO A 90 10.60 12.39 -3.98
CA PRO A 90 11.45 12.77 -2.84
C PRO A 90 11.02 14.05 -2.13
N ARG A 91 10.10 14.82 -2.70
CA ARG A 91 9.53 16.03 -2.09
C ARG A 91 8.36 15.71 -1.17
N CYS A 92 7.47 14.82 -1.63
CA CYS A 92 6.25 14.43 -0.91
C CYS A 92 6.47 13.23 0.01
N LEU A 93 7.45 12.39 -0.31
CA LEU A 93 7.79 11.18 0.43
C LEU A 93 9.26 11.22 0.85
N PRO A 94 9.61 10.58 1.97
CA PRO A 94 11.00 10.44 2.43
C PRO A 94 11.82 9.44 1.61
N ILE A 95 11.49 9.25 0.34
CA ILE A 95 12.17 8.37 -0.62
C ILE A 95 13.27 9.17 -1.35
N ARG A 96 14.39 8.54 -1.68
CA ARG A 96 15.42 9.10 -2.56
C ARG A 96 15.86 8.05 -3.55
N PHE A 97 15.97 8.42 -4.82
CA PHE A 97 16.51 7.53 -5.83
C PHE A 97 18.02 7.34 -5.65
N VAL A 98 18.48 6.10 -5.80
CA VAL A 98 19.88 5.70 -5.77
C VAL A 98 20.27 5.32 -7.19
N THR A 99 21.29 5.97 -7.74
CA THR A 99 21.79 5.72 -9.10
C THR A 99 23.17 5.08 -9.05
N GLY A 100 23.44 4.09 -9.90
CA GLY A 100 24.75 3.44 -9.99
C GLY A 100 24.88 2.22 -9.07
N ASP A 101 26.07 2.02 -8.50
CA ASP A 101 26.37 0.90 -7.59
C ASP A 101 25.48 0.97 -6.34
N CYS A 102 24.41 0.18 -6.35
CA CYS A 102 23.46 0.11 -5.25
C CYS A 102 23.88 -0.99 -4.27
N VAL A 103 23.99 -0.64 -2.99
CA VAL A 103 24.27 -1.58 -1.89
C VAL A 103 23.01 -1.70 -1.03
N GLU A 104 22.39 -2.87 -1.09
CA GLU A 104 21.17 -3.17 -0.35
C GLU A 104 21.46 -3.26 1.16
N GLY A 105 20.52 -2.76 1.97
CA GLY A 105 20.57 -2.86 3.42
C GLY A 105 20.21 -1.57 4.14
N CYS A 106 20.30 -1.59 5.46
CA CYS A 106 20.08 -0.42 6.30
C CYS A 106 21.39 0.38 6.45
N ILE A 107 21.43 1.62 5.96
CA ILE A 107 22.60 2.50 6.00
C ILE A 107 22.23 3.82 6.69
N GLY A 108 22.82 4.05 7.87
CA GLY A 108 22.57 5.26 8.66
C GLY A 108 21.15 5.31 9.21
N ASP A 109 20.33 6.19 8.63
CA ASP A 109 18.93 6.39 8.93
C ASP A 109 18.02 6.00 7.76
N ARG A 110 18.49 5.15 6.84
CA ARG A 110 17.74 4.77 5.63
C ARG A 110 17.82 3.28 5.33
N ILE A 111 16.77 2.74 4.74
CA ILE A 111 16.79 1.42 4.10
C ILE A 111 17.05 1.66 2.62
N VAL A 112 18.01 0.96 2.04
CA VAL A 112 18.31 0.97 0.61
C VAL A 112 17.82 -0.34 0.00
N ILE A 113 16.98 -0.22 -1.02
CA ILE A 113 16.46 -1.31 -1.81
C ILE A 113 17.02 -1.15 -3.22
N CYS A 114 17.66 -2.20 -3.73
CA CYS A 114 18.33 -2.18 -5.02
C CYS A 114 17.51 -2.94 -6.07
N GLY A 115 17.53 -2.43 -7.29
CA GLY A 115 16.98 -3.05 -8.48
C GLY A 115 18.00 -3.03 -9.63
N ASP A 116 17.52 -3.34 -10.82
CA ASP A 116 18.37 -3.34 -12.01
C ASP A 116 18.71 -1.89 -12.41
N GLY A 117 20.00 -1.53 -12.35
CA GLY A 117 20.50 -0.22 -12.77
C GLY A 117 20.33 0.92 -11.75
N GLY A 118 19.86 0.64 -10.54
CA GLY A 118 19.69 1.64 -9.48
C GLY A 118 18.94 1.09 -8.27
N GLY A 119 18.33 1.98 -7.49
CA GLY A 119 17.50 1.61 -6.35
C GLY A 119 16.78 2.82 -5.78
N HIS A 120 16.18 2.62 -4.62
CA HIS A 120 15.62 3.69 -3.81
C HIS A 120 16.03 3.50 -2.36
N SER A 121 16.20 4.62 -1.67
CA SER A 121 16.41 4.64 -0.23
C SER A 121 15.24 5.33 0.44
N ILE A 122 14.83 4.81 1.58
CA ILE A 122 13.67 5.27 2.33
C ILE A 122 14.19 5.71 3.70
N ALA A 123 13.85 6.92 4.16
CA ALA A 123 14.22 7.30 5.52
C ALA A 123 13.58 6.33 6.52
N LEU A 124 14.25 6.06 7.62
CA LEU A 124 13.63 5.36 8.74
C LEU A 124 12.74 6.33 9.52
N PRO A 125 11.62 5.84 10.08
CA PRO A 125 10.83 6.64 11.00
C PRO A 125 11.63 7.07 12.24
N ALA A 126 11.15 8.13 12.88
CA ALA A 126 11.70 8.56 14.15
C ALA A 126 11.68 7.38 15.16
N GLY A 127 12.80 7.17 15.85
CA GLY A 127 12.98 6.06 16.78
C GLY A 127 13.48 4.77 16.16
N PHE A 128 13.72 4.72 14.85
CA PHE A 128 14.37 3.59 14.17
C PHE A 128 15.78 3.99 13.72
N SER A 129 16.70 3.03 13.71
CA SER A 129 18.10 3.22 13.28
C SER A 129 18.66 1.97 12.64
N CYS A 130 19.68 2.10 11.80
CA CYS A 130 20.41 0.94 11.28
C CYS A 130 21.47 0.44 12.27
N ASP A 131 21.60 -0.87 12.45
CA ASP A 131 22.74 -1.46 13.15
C ASP A 131 23.98 -1.62 12.25
N GLY A 132 25.11 -1.97 12.87
CA GLY A 132 26.36 -2.20 12.16
C GLY A 132 26.38 -3.43 11.26
N ALA A 133 25.33 -4.27 11.28
CA ALA A 133 25.16 -5.41 10.38
C ALA A 133 24.21 -5.10 9.22
N GLY A 134 23.66 -3.88 9.15
CA GLY A 134 22.72 -3.45 8.11
C GLY A 134 21.26 -3.83 8.40
N GLY A 135 20.93 -4.22 9.63
CA GLY A 135 19.56 -4.46 10.10
C GLY A 135 18.89 -3.20 10.64
N ILE A 136 17.54 -3.19 10.66
CA ILE A 136 16.76 -2.13 11.30
C ILE A 136 16.67 -2.43 12.79
N THR A 137 16.81 -1.39 13.61
CA THR A 137 16.74 -1.45 15.06
C THR A 137 15.83 -0.36 15.59
N VAL A 138 15.23 -0.62 16.75
CA VAL A 138 14.49 0.39 17.52
C VAL A 138 15.20 0.49 18.87
N PRO A 139 15.94 1.57 19.17
CA PRO A 139 16.65 1.70 20.43
C PRO A 139 15.71 1.54 21.63
N GLY A 140 16.00 0.56 22.48
CA GLY A 140 15.20 0.26 23.67
C GLY A 140 13.99 -0.66 23.44
N ALA A 141 13.70 -1.07 22.20
CA ALA A 141 12.68 -2.08 21.96
C ALA A 141 13.08 -3.44 22.56
N PRO A 142 12.12 -4.21 23.09
CA PRO A 142 12.38 -5.58 23.50
C PRO A 142 12.94 -6.41 22.34
N ARG A 143 13.93 -7.25 22.63
CA ARG A 143 14.44 -8.21 21.64
C ARG A 143 13.60 -9.47 21.64
N CYS A 144 13.52 -10.11 20.49
CA CYS A 144 12.84 -11.38 20.30
C CYS A 144 13.69 -12.29 19.42
N ASP A 145 13.44 -13.59 19.51
CA ASP A 145 14.01 -14.62 18.66
C ASP A 145 12.91 -15.08 17.71
N GLY A 146 13.10 -14.91 16.40
CA GLY A 146 12.07 -15.22 15.40
C GLY A 146 11.64 -16.68 15.40
N ALA A 147 12.48 -17.59 15.91
CA ALA A 147 12.17 -19.02 16.00
C ALA A 147 11.29 -19.38 17.20
N THR A 148 11.34 -18.60 18.28
CA THR A 148 10.63 -18.91 19.54
C THR A 148 9.59 -17.87 19.93
N PHE A 149 9.57 -16.74 19.25
CA PHE A 149 8.65 -15.65 19.53
C PHE A 149 7.21 -16.01 19.15
N VAL A 150 6.31 -15.95 20.14
CA VAL A 150 4.87 -16.05 19.91
C VAL A 150 4.30 -14.65 19.75
N GLN A 151 3.79 -14.35 18.55
CA GLN A 151 3.13 -13.08 18.27
C GLN A 151 1.91 -12.90 19.19
N ARG A 152 1.68 -11.67 19.62
CA ARG A 152 0.65 -11.35 20.62
C ARG A 152 -0.03 -10.03 20.32
N CYS A 153 -1.17 -9.80 20.92
CA CYS A 153 -1.78 -8.48 20.97
C CYS A 153 -1.29 -7.72 22.19
N ASP A 154 -0.80 -6.51 21.98
CA ASP A 154 -0.59 -5.52 23.03
C ASP A 154 -1.72 -4.48 22.93
N GLY A 155 -2.76 -4.68 23.72
CA GLY A 155 -4.04 -3.98 23.54
C GLY A 155 -4.67 -4.33 22.19
N ASP A 156 -4.86 -3.31 21.34
CA ASP A 156 -5.45 -3.40 20.01
C ASP A 156 -4.42 -3.51 18.87
N ARG A 157 -3.13 -3.65 19.21
CA ARG A 157 -2.03 -3.72 18.24
C ARG A 157 -1.40 -5.11 18.22
N PRO A 158 -1.23 -5.73 17.05
CA PRO A 158 -0.40 -6.91 16.91
C PRO A 158 1.06 -6.56 17.20
N VAL A 159 1.79 -7.44 17.89
CA VAL A 159 3.24 -7.33 18.10
C VAL A 159 3.90 -8.50 17.40
N LYS A 160 4.81 -8.18 16.46
CA LYS A 160 5.55 -9.16 15.66
C LYS A 160 7.04 -9.14 16.03
N CYS A 161 7.72 -10.26 15.82
CA CYS A 161 9.17 -10.29 15.81
C CYS A 161 9.66 -10.06 14.39
N GLN A 162 10.42 -8.99 14.16
CA GLN A 162 11.03 -8.76 12.86
C GLN A 162 12.41 -9.43 12.83
N GLY A 163 12.52 -10.50 12.04
CA GLY A 163 13.72 -11.35 12.01
C GLY A 163 14.03 -11.90 13.41
N ASP A 164 15.30 -11.84 13.81
CA ASP A 164 15.79 -12.25 15.14
C ASP A 164 16.20 -11.05 16.01
N GLY A 165 15.51 -9.92 15.83
CA GLY A 165 15.99 -8.62 16.30
C GLY A 165 15.17 -8.05 17.45
N PHE A 166 13.93 -7.67 17.12
CA PHE A 166 13.14 -6.75 17.90
C PHE A 166 11.64 -7.02 17.75
N GLU A 167 10.94 -6.83 18.87
CA GLU A 167 9.49 -6.78 18.88
C GLU A 167 9.03 -5.43 18.30
N ILE A 168 8.14 -5.49 17.31
CA ILE A 168 7.63 -4.31 16.63
C ILE A 168 6.10 -4.29 16.75
N PRO A 169 5.53 -3.33 17.52
CA PRO A 169 4.10 -3.11 17.50
C PRO A 169 3.68 -2.65 16.10
N GLN A 170 2.65 -3.29 15.58
CA GLN A 170 1.99 -2.92 14.33
C GLN A 170 0.96 -1.80 14.58
N GLY A 171 0.22 -1.41 13.54
CA GLY A 171 -0.79 -0.37 13.63
C GLY A 171 -1.96 -0.84 14.50
N SER A 172 -2.75 0.13 14.95
CA SER A 172 -3.98 -0.19 15.68
C SER A 172 -4.95 -0.92 14.74
N CYS A 173 -5.42 -2.10 15.16
CA CYS A 173 -6.51 -2.75 14.47
C CYS A 173 -7.80 -1.92 14.58
N ALA A 174 -8.01 -1.23 15.70
CA ALA A 174 -9.21 -0.45 15.95
C ALA A 174 -9.34 0.76 15.01
N ASP A 175 -8.21 1.39 14.61
CA ASP A 175 -8.20 2.49 13.64
C ASP A 175 -8.78 2.08 12.28
N ALA A 176 -8.69 0.79 11.93
CA ALA A 176 -9.29 0.21 10.73
C ALA A 176 -10.58 -0.58 11.00
N GLY A 177 -11.17 -0.46 12.20
CA GLY A 177 -12.42 -1.15 12.56
C GLY A 177 -12.28 -2.66 12.78
N PHE A 178 -11.07 -3.13 13.10
CA PHE A 178 -10.75 -4.52 13.40
C PHE A 178 -10.49 -4.75 14.89
N ALA A 179 -10.47 -6.01 15.30
CA ALA A 179 -9.95 -6.44 16.59
C ALA A 179 -8.57 -7.07 16.42
N CYS A 180 -7.64 -6.80 17.33
CA CYS A 180 -6.44 -7.63 17.42
C CYS A 180 -6.82 -8.98 18.04
N VAL A 181 -6.54 -10.07 17.34
CA VAL A 181 -6.78 -11.43 17.82
C VAL A 181 -5.47 -12.21 17.80
N ALA A 182 -5.21 -12.93 18.89
CA ALA A 182 -4.14 -13.92 18.99
C ALA A 182 -4.79 -15.30 19.14
N PRO A 183 -4.97 -16.06 18.04
CA PRO A 183 -5.80 -17.27 18.05
C PRO A 183 -5.27 -18.42 18.92
N GLY A 184 -4.07 -18.28 19.49
CA GLY A 184 -3.36 -19.32 20.24
C GLY A 184 -2.59 -20.29 19.33
N GLY A 185 -1.66 -21.06 19.91
CA GLY A 185 -0.81 -21.98 19.16
C GLY A 185 0.26 -21.26 18.32
N GLU A 186 0.52 -21.76 17.11
CA GLU A 186 1.45 -21.15 16.14
C GLU A 186 0.81 -19.97 15.37
N ALA A 187 -0.47 -19.67 15.60
CA ALA A 187 -1.17 -18.62 14.89
C ALA A 187 -0.68 -17.23 15.31
N GLN A 188 -0.43 -16.40 14.31
CA GLN A 188 0.09 -15.05 14.45
C GLN A 188 -0.98 -14.10 15.01
N ALA A 189 -0.57 -13.13 15.84
CA ALA A 189 -1.46 -12.05 16.22
C ALA A 189 -1.72 -11.17 15.00
N VAL A 190 -2.99 -10.92 14.69
CA VAL A 190 -3.41 -10.26 13.45
C VAL A 190 -4.61 -9.35 13.71
N CYS A 191 -4.84 -8.41 12.81
CA CYS A 191 -6.10 -7.68 12.76
C CYS A 191 -7.18 -8.53 12.08
N GLN A 192 -8.27 -8.79 12.80
CA GLN A 192 -9.38 -9.63 12.39
C GLN A 192 -10.70 -8.84 12.42
N GLY A 193 -11.64 -9.18 11.54
CA GLY A 193 -13.00 -8.61 11.57
C GLY A 193 -13.69 -8.83 12.92
N THR A 194 -14.47 -7.84 13.37
CA THR A 194 -15.11 -7.84 14.70
C THR A 194 -16.40 -8.64 14.77
N GLY A 195 -16.93 -9.10 13.63
CA GLY A 195 -18.15 -9.88 13.54
C GLY A 195 -17.94 -11.38 13.81
N GLY A 196 -19.03 -12.15 13.66
CA GLY A 196 -18.98 -13.61 13.80
C GLY A 196 -18.04 -14.26 12.77
N ALA A 197 -17.69 -15.53 13.03
CA ALA A 197 -16.84 -16.29 12.11
C ALA A 197 -17.46 -16.36 10.71
N CYS A 198 -16.62 -16.19 9.69
CA CYS A 198 -17.03 -16.40 8.31
C CYS A 198 -17.22 -17.90 8.07
N GLN A 199 -18.33 -18.29 7.42
CA GLN A 199 -18.53 -19.67 7.00
C GLN A 199 -18.23 -19.79 5.50
N GLY A 200 -17.19 -20.56 5.15
CA GLY A 200 -16.88 -20.96 3.78
C GLY A 200 -15.70 -20.24 3.13
N SER A 201 -15.15 -20.86 2.08
CA SER A 201 -14.05 -20.37 1.24
C SER A 201 -14.45 -19.28 0.25
N SER A 202 -15.62 -18.67 0.44
CA SER A 202 -16.28 -17.79 -0.54
C SER A 202 -15.94 -16.31 -0.38
N TYR A 203 -15.36 -15.95 0.76
CA TYR A 203 -14.88 -14.61 1.01
C TYR A 203 -13.40 -14.59 0.63
N GLY A 204 -13.01 -13.70 -0.27
CA GLY A 204 -11.60 -13.47 -0.56
C GLY A 204 -10.84 -13.29 0.76
N GLN A 205 -9.63 -13.83 0.85
CA GLN A 205 -8.79 -13.62 2.04
C GLN A 205 -8.25 -12.18 2.15
N GLY A 206 -8.79 -11.26 1.34
CA GLY A 206 -8.49 -9.83 1.36
C GLY A 206 -9.77 -9.03 1.59
N TRP A 207 -9.63 -7.90 2.27
CA TRP A 207 -10.70 -6.93 2.55
C TRP A 207 -11.34 -6.28 1.32
N LEU A 208 -10.82 -6.55 0.12
CA LEU A 208 -11.33 -6.00 -1.13
C LEU A 208 -12.62 -6.69 -1.59
N GLU A 209 -12.88 -7.91 -1.12
CA GLU A 209 -13.94 -8.76 -1.63
C GLU A 209 -14.97 -9.08 -0.57
N GLY A 210 -16.23 -9.06 -0.97
CA GLY A 210 -17.31 -9.39 -0.06
C GLY A 210 -18.66 -9.56 -0.74
N THR A 211 -19.69 -9.38 0.08
CA THR A 211 -21.10 -9.36 -0.34
C THR A 211 -21.67 -7.99 -0.02
N CYS A 212 -22.31 -7.35 -1.00
CA CYS A 212 -23.07 -6.14 -0.74
C CYS A 212 -24.26 -6.45 0.15
N LEU A 213 -24.32 -5.82 1.32
CA LEU A 213 -25.50 -5.86 2.19
C LEU A 213 -26.57 -4.89 1.69
N ASP A 214 -26.13 -3.76 1.15
CA ASP A 214 -26.94 -2.73 0.51
C ASP A 214 -26.07 -1.93 -0.49
N ALA A 215 -26.55 -0.77 -0.94
CA ALA A 215 -25.84 0.07 -1.91
C ALA A 215 -24.56 0.70 -1.36
N ASP A 216 -24.42 0.84 -0.04
CA ASP A 216 -23.31 1.59 0.57
C ASP A 216 -22.42 0.71 1.46
N THR A 217 -22.79 -0.55 1.67
CA THR A 217 -22.18 -1.42 2.69
C THR A 217 -21.70 -2.74 2.10
N LEU A 218 -20.42 -3.05 2.32
CA LEU A 218 -19.78 -4.32 1.98
C LEU A 218 -19.54 -5.15 3.24
N GLU A 219 -19.99 -6.40 3.25
CA GLU A 219 -19.57 -7.41 4.23
C GLU A 219 -18.45 -8.24 3.63
N THR A 220 -17.25 -8.17 4.23
CA THR A 220 -16.07 -8.96 3.85
C THR A 220 -15.64 -9.89 4.99
N CYS A 221 -14.73 -10.81 4.71
CA CYS A 221 -14.08 -11.62 5.72
C CYS A 221 -12.61 -11.24 5.85
N VAL A 222 -12.21 -10.79 7.04
CA VAL A 222 -10.81 -10.46 7.33
C VAL A 222 -10.33 -11.41 8.42
N ARG A 223 -9.41 -12.32 8.05
CA ARG A 223 -8.82 -13.33 8.95
C ARG A 223 -9.88 -14.12 9.74
N ASP A 224 -10.85 -14.70 9.03
CA ASP A 224 -11.98 -15.47 9.58
C ASP A 224 -13.03 -14.67 10.38
N GLY A 225 -12.81 -13.38 10.64
CA GLY A 225 -13.82 -12.50 11.24
C GLY A 225 -14.59 -11.72 10.18
N ARG A 226 -15.92 -11.70 10.27
CA ARG A 226 -16.73 -10.80 9.44
C ARG A 226 -16.38 -9.35 9.73
N HIS A 227 -16.30 -8.54 8.69
CA HIS A 227 -16.11 -7.10 8.78
C HIS A 227 -17.12 -6.41 7.87
N VAL A 228 -17.78 -5.39 8.41
CA VAL A 228 -18.77 -4.58 7.69
C VAL A 228 -18.17 -3.20 7.50
N GLN A 229 -18.01 -2.80 6.24
CA GLN A 229 -17.41 -1.54 5.87
C GLN A 229 -18.41 -0.69 5.09
N ARG A 230 -18.51 0.60 5.42
CA ARG A 230 -19.19 1.58 4.57
C ARG A 230 -18.26 1.99 3.45
N CYS A 231 -18.70 1.86 2.21
CA CYS A 231 -17.85 2.16 1.06
C CYS A 231 -17.43 3.63 1.00
N ALA A 232 -18.28 4.55 1.47
CA ALA A 232 -17.93 5.97 1.55
C ALA A 232 -16.76 6.29 2.50
N ASP A 233 -16.42 5.40 3.44
CA ASP A 233 -15.28 5.57 4.33
C ASP A 233 -13.95 5.21 3.63
N VAL A 234 -14.03 4.38 2.57
CA VAL A 234 -12.89 4.00 1.73
C VAL A 234 -12.48 5.17 0.83
N GLY A 235 -13.44 5.72 0.08
CA GLY A 235 -13.19 6.76 -0.92
C GLY A 235 -14.45 7.58 -1.22
N VAL A 236 -14.24 8.84 -1.61
CA VAL A 236 -15.36 9.73 -1.96
C VAL A 236 -16.12 9.16 -3.17
N GLY A 237 -17.44 8.99 -3.00
CA GLY A 237 -18.32 8.49 -4.07
C GLY A 237 -18.31 6.97 -4.25
N PHE A 238 -17.61 6.23 -3.38
CA PHE A 238 -17.62 4.77 -3.43
C PHE A 238 -18.97 4.23 -2.94
N THR A 239 -19.50 3.24 -3.67
CA THR A 239 -20.67 2.44 -3.32
C THR A 239 -20.31 0.96 -3.40
N CYS A 240 -21.18 0.10 -2.90
CA CYS A 240 -20.99 -1.34 -3.03
C CYS A 240 -21.33 -1.78 -4.46
N GLN A 241 -20.31 -2.27 -5.17
CA GLN A 241 -20.40 -2.72 -6.56
C GLN A 241 -20.50 -4.23 -6.60
N ALA A 242 -21.27 -4.77 -7.55
CA ALA A 242 -21.36 -6.20 -7.80
C ALA A 242 -21.09 -6.50 -9.28
N ARG A 243 -20.00 -7.23 -9.57
CA ARG A 243 -19.56 -7.57 -10.93
C ARG A 243 -19.71 -9.06 -11.20
N GLY A 244 -20.95 -9.49 -11.45
CA GLY A 244 -21.26 -10.90 -11.69
C GLY A 244 -21.24 -11.77 -10.42
N PRO A 245 -21.34 -13.09 -10.56
CA PRO A 245 -21.50 -13.99 -9.42
C PRO A 245 -20.26 -13.99 -8.52
N GLY A 246 -20.43 -13.62 -7.25
CA GLY A 246 -19.42 -13.77 -6.21
C GLY A 246 -18.34 -12.68 -6.19
N ILE A 247 -18.50 -11.59 -6.94
CA ILE A 247 -17.55 -10.47 -6.95
C ILE A 247 -18.30 -9.22 -6.50
N SER A 248 -18.10 -8.82 -5.24
CA SER A 248 -18.54 -7.52 -4.75
C SER A 248 -17.40 -6.79 -4.05
N PHE A 249 -17.34 -5.47 -4.20
CA PHE A 249 -16.29 -4.63 -3.65
C PHE A 249 -16.81 -3.20 -3.43
N CYS A 250 -16.12 -2.41 -2.60
CA CYS A 250 -16.37 -0.98 -2.51
C CYS A 250 -15.63 -0.26 -3.65
N GLY A 251 -16.36 0.46 -4.50
CA GLY A 251 -15.77 1.12 -5.65
C GLY A 251 -16.68 2.10 -6.38
N LEU A 252 -16.20 2.59 -7.52
CA LEU A 252 -16.82 3.66 -8.32
C LEU A 252 -17.71 3.13 -9.44
N GLY A 253 -17.54 1.87 -9.85
CA GLY A 253 -18.29 1.26 -10.95
C GLY A 253 -17.94 -0.21 -11.16
N THR A 254 -18.40 -0.77 -12.28
CA THR A 254 -18.21 -2.18 -12.65
C THR A 254 -17.61 -2.38 -14.04
N GLU A 255 -17.02 -1.33 -14.61
CA GLU A 255 -16.41 -1.31 -15.94
C GLU A 255 -15.20 -2.26 -16.02
N CYS A 256 -14.45 -2.37 -14.92
CA CYS A 256 -13.27 -3.22 -14.79
C CYS A 256 -13.25 -3.98 -13.45
N ASP A 257 -12.36 -4.96 -13.33
CA ASP A 257 -12.10 -5.66 -12.06
C ASP A 257 -10.92 -4.98 -11.35
N PRO A 258 -11.10 -4.39 -10.15
CA PRO A 258 -9.98 -3.78 -9.44
C PRO A 258 -8.94 -4.80 -8.93
N ARG A 259 -9.22 -6.11 -9.05
CA ARG A 259 -8.33 -7.19 -8.57
C ARG A 259 -7.42 -7.76 -9.65
N GLN A 260 -7.66 -7.41 -10.91
CA GLN A 260 -6.93 -7.99 -12.03
C GLN A 260 -5.89 -7.01 -12.56
N ASP A 261 -4.64 -7.23 -12.15
CA ASP A 261 -3.55 -6.32 -12.52
C ASP A 261 -3.18 -6.36 -14.01
N SER A 262 -3.36 -7.49 -14.73
CA SER A 262 -2.76 -7.59 -16.08
C SER A 262 -3.24 -8.72 -17.02
N GLY A 263 -4.26 -9.51 -16.68
CA GLY A 263 -4.59 -10.72 -17.45
C GLY A 263 -5.65 -10.59 -18.56
N ASP A 264 -6.76 -9.90 -18.28
CA ASP A 264 -8.00 -10.12 -19.03
C ASP A 264 -8.30 -9.00 -20.05
N GLY A 265 -7.27 -8.23 -20.45
CA GLY A 265 -7.40 -7.09 -21.36
C GLY A 265 -8.05 -5.85 -20.74
N ASN A 266 -8.43 -5.89 -19.46
CA ASN A 266 -8.96 -4.76 -18.68
C ASN A 266 -7.98 -4.25 -17.61
N GLY A 267 -6.75 -4.78 -17.59
CA GLY A 267 -5.67 -4.28 -16.74
C GLY A 267 -5.20 -2.90 -17.20
N ALA A 268 -4.29 -2.30 -16.41
CA ALA A 268 -3.72 -1.02 -16.79
C ALA A 268 -3.00 -1.12 -18.14
N ARG A 269 -3.16 -0.11 -19.01
CA ARG A 269 -2.55 -0.06 -20.34
C ARG A 269 -2.27 1.37 -20.79
N CYS A 270 -1.47 1.54 -21.84
CA CYS A 270 -1.35 2.82 -22.53
C CYS A 270 -2.45 3.00 -23.59
N ASP A 271 -3.03 4.20 -23.64
CA ASP A 271 -3.88 4.69 -24.74
C ASP A 271 -3.31 6.02 -25.24
N GLY A 272 -2.43 5.95 -26.24
CA GLY A 272 -1.65 7.09 -26.69
C GLY A 272 -0.68 7.59 -25.60
N ASP A 273 -0.82 8.86 -25.21
CA ASP A 273 -0.01 9.49 -24.16
C ASP A 273 -0.63 9.36 -22.75
N ALA A 274 -1.76 8.66 -22.63
CA ALA A 274 -2.48 8.46 -21.38
C ALA A 274 -2.29 7.04 -20.84
N ILE A 275 -2.24 6.91 -19.51
CA ILE A 275 -2.44 5.61 -18.84
C ILE A 275 -3.93 5.41 -18.62
N VAL A 276 -4.44 4.24 -18.98
CA VAL A 276 -5.78 3.77 -18.61
C VAL A 276 -5.63 2.81 -17.43
N VAL A 277 -6.34 3.08 -16.32
CA VAL A 277 -6.23 2.30 -15.08
C VAL A 277 -7.63 1.91 -14.58
N CYS A 278 -7.75 0.73 -14.00
CA CYS A 278 -8.94 0.36 -13.25
C CYS A 278 -8.94 1.04 -11.87
N ASN A 279 -9.61 2.19 -11.77
CA ASN A 279 -9.76 2.92 -10.52
C ASN A 279 -11.00 2.43 -9.77
N ALA A 280 -10.81 1.45 -8.87
CA ALA A 280 -11.87 0.87 -8.06
C ALA A 280 -13.13 0.49 -8.88
N GLY A 281 -12.93 -0.17 -10.03
CA GLY A 281 -13.99 -0.65 -10.91
C GLY A 281 -14.47 0.34 -12.00
N ARG A 282 -13.99 1.58 -12.02
CA ARG A 282 -14.17 2.53 -13.14
C ARG A 282 -12.88 2.58 -13.99
N LEU A 283 -13.00 2.63 -15.31
CA LEU A 283 -11.84 2.85 -16.18
C LEU A 283 -11.57 4.35 -16.27
N ASP A 284 -10.45 4.78 -15.70
CA ASP A 284 -10.01 6.17 -15.77
C ASP A 284 -8.83 6.33 -16.72
N HIS A 285 -8.82 7.46 -17.44
CA HIS A 285 -7.75 7.86 -18.33
C HIS A 285 -6.98 9.02 -17.70
N LEU A 286 -5.66 8.87 -17.58
CA LEU A 286 -4.78 9.90 -17.04
C LEU A 286 -3.67 10.26 -18.02
N GLU A 287 -3.72 11.47 -18.53
CA GLU A 287 -2.70 12.03 -19.42
C GLU A 287 -1.37 12.20 -18.69
N CYS A 288 -0.32 11.50 -19.15
CA CYS A 288 1.01 11.54 -18.53
C CYS A 288 1.61 12.96 -18.47
N LYS A 289 1.27 13.80 -19.44
CA LYS A 289 1.67 15.22 -19.48
C LYS A 289 1.16 16.02 -18.30
N THR A 290 0.00 15.66 -17.74
CA THR A 290 -0.55 16.36 -16.57
C THR A 290 0.19 16.02 -15.28
N LEU A 291 1.05 15.00 -15.30
CA LEU A 291 1.91 14.58 -14.20
C LEU A 291 3.38 15.02 -14.40
N GLY A 292 3.71 15.72 -15.50
CA GLY A 292 5.09 16.14 -15.81
C GLY A 292 5.89 15.17 -16.67
N PHE A 293 5.25 14.14 -17.24
CA PHE A 293 5.89 13.18 -18.13
C PHE A 293 5.61 13.51 -19.61
N ALA A 294 6.40 12.95 -20.52
CA ALA A 294 6.27 13.17 -21.95
C ALA A 294 5.23 12.26 -22.62
N ALA A 295 5.20 10.98 -22.25
CA ALA A 295 4.38 9.95 -22.91
C ALA A 295 4.07 8.77 -21.98
N CYS A 296 3.14 7.90 -22.40
CA CYS A 296 2.93 6.58 -21.80
C CYS A 296 3.76 5.52 -22.53
N ALA A 297 4.32 4.56 -21.80
CA ALA A 297 4.98 3.38 -22.37
C ALA A 297 4.67 2.11 -21.56
N GLU A 298 4.88 0.94 -22.17
CA GLU A 298 4.71 -0.37 -21.53
C GLU A 298 6.03 -1.16 -21.53
N VAL A 299 6.38 -1.76 -20.38
CA VAL A 299 7.57 -2.59 -20.10
C VAL A 299 7.03 -3.80 -19.39
N ALA A 300 7.35 -4.98 -19.93
CA ALA A 300 6.86 -6.25 -19.40
C ALA A 300 5.32 -6.30 -19.19
N GLY A 301 4.56 -5.53 -19.99
CA GLY A 301 3.11 -5.45 -19.89
C GLY A 301 2.57 -4.53 -18.79
N ILE A 302 3.43 -3.76 -18.12
CA ILE A 302 3.04 -2.77 -17.11
C ILE A 302 3.16 -1.37 -17.74
N PRO A 303 2.09 -0.56 -17.73
CA PRO A 303 2.15 0.81 -18.24
C PRO A 303 2.74 1.79 -17.22
N TYR A 304 3.51 2.76 -17.69
CA TYR A 304 4.07 3.85 -16.91
C TYR A 304 4.21 5.12 -17.75
N CYS A 305 4.24 6.26 -17.07
CA CYS A 305 4.56 7.54 -17.68
C CYS A 305 6.08 7.71 -17.77
N THR A 306 6.55 8.23 -18.92
CA THR A 306 7.97 8.35 -19.27
C THR A 306 8.40 9.78 -19.55
N PRO A 307 9.66 10.16 -19.30
CA PRO A 307 10.74 9.33 -18.76
C PRO A 307 10.55 9.04 -17.26
N GLY A 308 10.76 7.78 -16.86
CA GLY A 308 10.91 7.41 -15.45
C GLY A 308 12.29 7.85 -14.91
N PRO A 309 12.55 7.65 -13.61
CA PRO A 309 13.78 8.13 -12.96
C PRO A 309 15.01 7.30 -13.34
N PHE A 310 14.83 6.14 -13.97
CA PHE A 310 15.91 5.23 -14.34
C PHE A 310 16.12 5.24 -15.87
N PRO A 311 17.09 6.01 -16.40
CA PRO A 311 17.39 6.08 -17.83
C PRO A 311 17.95 4.77 -18.41
N GLY A 312 18.12 3.73 -17.58
CA GLY A 312 18.53 2.37 -17.96
C GLY A 312 17.42 1.32 -17.87
N PHE A 313 16.19 1.69 -17.47
CA PHE A 313 15.01 0.87 -17.74
C PHE A 313 14.66 1.02 -19.23
N THR A 314 15.57 0.54 -20.08
CA THR A 314 15.25 0.17 -21.45
C THR A 314 14.63 -1.22 -21.39
N PRO A 315 13.42 -1.42 -21.93
CA PRO A 315 12.81 -2.75 -22.06
C PRO A 315 13.74 -3.77 -22.73
#